data_AF-A0A3N5M925-F1
#
_entry.id   AF-A0A3N5M925-F1
#
_cell.length_a   1.000
_cell.length_b   1.000
_cell.length_c   1.000
_cell.angle_alpha   90.00
_cell.angle_beta   90.00
_cell.angle_gamma   90.00
#
_symmetry.space_group_name_H-M   'P 1'
#
loop_
_entity.id
_entity.type
_entity.pdbx_description
1 polymer ?
#
loop_
_entity_poly.entity_id
_entity_poly.type
_entity_poly.pdbx_seq_one_letter_code
_entity_poly.pdbx_strand_id
1 'polypeptide(L)'
;EIRSSMRKMLKKGEAAFEVRHKTKQGGIRDVYVITRVVNLSGKRVFQAIWQDITERKQVDEILHNYRAHLEDLVRERTVELAKVNDQLQKDIARRRLAEEERESLILELQDAMGKIKTLRGLLPACAWCRKVRDDDGYWKKVETYIEEHSDASFTHGICPECLKKNDPETYKEYVKKMDKEHKTERRQSERVKLKPSNGNSASLRVKGSKDTVLNVAVSNVSDSGACIKMGYPLKVNSVLTFSNGVKDKTAVVRWRRIDPSENTYRIGIKFIEH
;
A
#
# COMPACT_ATOMS: atom_id res chain seq x y z
N GLU A 1 73.20 -30.93 -5.75
CA GLU A 1 72.93 -30.33 -4.42
C GLU A 1 73.71 -30.97 -3.28
N ILE A 2 73.72 -32.31 -3.14
CA ILE A 2 74.40 -33.03 -2.04
C ILE A 2 75.88 -32.61 -1.85
N ARG A 3 76.66 -32.44 -2.93
CA ARG A 3 78.07 -31.96 -2.86
C ARG A 3 78.21 -30.52 -2.32
N SER A 4 77.19 -29.68 -2.51
CA SER A 4 77.16 -28.31 -1.98
C SER A 4 76.82 -28.33 -0.49
N SER A 5 75.86 -29.17 -0.09
CA SER A 5 75.51 -29.39 1.31
C SER A 5 76.65 -30.03 2.11
N MET A 6 77.41 -30.97 1.52
CA MET A 6 78.63 -31.53 2.12
C MET A 6 79.74 -30.49 2.30
N ARG A 7 79.84 -29.49 1.41
CA ARG A 7 80.77 -28.37 1.59
C ARG A 7 80.34 -27.43 2.72
N LYS A 8 79.04 -27.14 2.84
CA LYS A 8 78.49 -26.33 3.94
C LYS A 8 78.67 -27.02 5.29
N MET A 9 78.44 -28.34 5.34
CA MET A 9 78.76 -29.23 6.45
C MET A 9 80.20 -29.06 6.97
N LEU A 10 81.18 -29.15 6.07
CA LEU A 10 82.60 -29.05 6.41
C LEU A 10 83.03 -27.65 6.88
N LYS A 11 82.31 -26.60 6.48
CA LYS A 11 82.63 -25.20 6.82
C LYS A 11 81.88 -24.66 8.04
N LYS A 12 80.60 -25.02 8.21
CA LYS A 12 79.69 -24.44 9.21
C LYS A 12 79.24 -25.43 10.29
N GLY A 13 79.52 -26.73 10.13
CA GLY A 13 79.11 -27.76 11.08
C GLY A 13 77.63 -28.16 11.03
N GLU A 14 76.81 -27.52 10.18
CA GLU A 14 75.38 -27.83 9.99
C GLU A 14 74.93 -27.61 8.53
N ALA A 15 73.91 -28.35 8.10
CA ALA A 15 73.31 -28.26 6.76
C ALA A 15 71.92 -28.90 6.77
N ALA A 16 70.99 -28.27 6.07
CA ALA A 16 69.66 -28.82 5.83
C ALA A 16 69.33 -28.77 4.33
N PHE A 17 68.75 -29.85 3.80
CA PHE A 17 68.39 -29.95 2.39
C PHE A 17 67.34 -31.05 2.16
N GLU A 18 66.57 -30.91 1.09
CA GLU A 18 65.67 -31.95 0.61
C GLU A 18 66.42 -32.93 -0.30
N VAL A 19 66.12 -34.21 -0.20
CA VAL A 19 66.67 -35.25 -1.06
C VAL A 19 65.65 -36.34 -1.32
N ARG A 20 65.62 -36.86 -2.55
CA ARG A 20 64.85 -38.05 -2.88
C ARG A 20 65.65 -39.30 -2.51
N HIS A 21 65.08 -40.12 -1.65
CA HIS A 21 65.69 -41.36 -1.18
C HIS A 21 64.93 -42.58 -1.72
N LYS A 22 65.66 -43.54 -2.29
CA LYS A 22 65.09 -44.82 -2.74
C LYS A 22 65.15 -45.82 -1.60
N THR A 23 63.98 -46.33 -1.20
CA THR A 23 63.87 -47.37 -0.17
C THR A 23 64.41 -48.71 -0.68
N LYS A 24 64.69 -49.65 0.24
CA LYS A 24 65.11 -51.03 -0.11
C LYS A 24 64.08 -51.75 -1.00
N GLN A 25 62.79 -51.41 -0.87
CA GLN A 25 61.69 -51.94 -1.70
C GLN A 25 61.50 -51.18 -3.02
N GLY A 26 62.35 -50.19 -3.32
CA GLY A 26 62.35 -49.47 -4.59
C GLY A 26 61.49 -48.19 -4.64
N GLY A 27 60.61 -47.96 -3.67
CA GLY A 27 59.80 -46.73 -3.57
C GLY A 27 60.66 -45.49 -3.29
N ILE A 28 60.24 -44.34 -3.83
CA ILE A 28 60.91 -43.04 -3.65
C ILE A 28 60.23 -42.28 -2.52
N ARG A 29 61.01 -41.72 -1.60
CA ARG A 29 60.55 -40.80 -0.55
C ARG A 29 61.25 -39.47 -0.69
N ASP A 30 60.51 -38.38 -0.60
CA ASP A 30 61.07 -37.04 -0.40
C ASP A 30 61.39 -36.89 1.08
N VAL A 31 62.65 -36.61 1.39
CA VAL A 31 63.13 -36.52 2.77
C VAL A 31 63.83 -35.19 2.99
N TYR A 32 63.42 -34.48 4.03
CA TYR A 32 64.16 -33.32 4.54
C TYR A 32 65.23 -33.81 5.51
N VAL A 33 66.49 -33.59 5.15
CA VAL A 33 67.64 -34.05 5.94
C VAL A 33 68.30 -32.84 6.59
N ILE A 34 68.31 -32.83 7.91
CA ILE A 34 69.10 -31.91 8.72
C ILE A 34 70.28 -32.69 9.26
N THR A 35 71.48 -32.21 9.00
CA THR A 35 72.71 -32.83 9.48
C THR A 35 73.53 -31.80 10.26
N ARG A 36 74.20 -32.25 11.32
CA ARG A 36 75.10 -31.44 12.15
C ARG A 36 76.26 -32.27 12.70
N VAL A 37 77.40 -31.63 12.94
CA VAL A 37 78.58 -32.22 13.59
C VAL A 37 78.42 -32.11 15.09
N VAL A 38 78.47 -33.24 15.79
CA VAL A 38 78.44 -33.29 17.27
C VAL A 38 79.65 -34.06 17.78
N ASN A 39 80.14 -33.69 18.96
CA ASN A 39 81.23 -34.39 19.62
C ASN A 39 80.64 -35.37 20.65
N LEU A 40 80.89 -36.66 20.46
CA LEU A 40 80.47 -37.73 21.36
C LEU A 40 81.71 -38.48 21.85
N SER A 41 82.00 -38.39 23.15
CA SER A 41 83.14 -39.05 23.81
C SER A 41 84.49 -38.81 23.11
N GLY A 42 84.73 -37.56 22.68
CA GLY A 42 85.97 -37.17 22.00
C GLY A 42 86.04 -37.49 20.50
N LYS A 43 85.00 -38.12 19.92
CA LYS A 43 84.89 -38.40 18.48
C LYS A 43 83.88 -37.47 17.83
N ARG A 44 84.29 -36.83 16.71
CA ARG A 44 83.39 -36.04 15.87
C ARG A 44 82.52 -36.99 15.04
N VAL A 45 81.20 -36.92 15.24
CA VAL A 45 80.23 -37.70 14.47
C VAL A 45 79.23 -36.78 13.78
N PHE A 46 78.65 -37.27 12.70
CA PHE A 46 77.53 -36.60 12.03
C PHE A 46 76.23 -37.12 12.61
N GLN A 47 75.45 -36.23 13.21
CA GLN A 47 74.07 -36.51 13.52
C GLN A 47 73.21 -36.06 12.34
N ALA A 48 72.38 -36.94 11.81
CA ALA A 48 71.43 -36.62 10.75
C ALA A 48 70.01 -36.98 11.18
N ILE A 49 69.09 -36.03 11.05
CA ILE A 49 67.66 -36.18 11.24
C ILE A 49 67.03 -36.22 9.85
N TRP A 50 66.22 -37.24 9.62
CA TRP A 50 65.58 -37.51 8.34
C TRP A 50 64.07 -37.45 8.57
N GLN A 51 63.43 -36.42 8.04
CA GLN A 51 61.98 -36.26 8.11
C GLN A 51 61.39 -36.62 6.74
N ASP A 52 60.54 -37.65 6.69
CA ASP A 52 59.75 -37.94 5.49
C ASP A 52 58.75 -36.79 5.25
N ILE A 53 58.81 -36.19 4.07
CA ILE A 53 57.93 -35.10 3.64
C ILE A 53 57.13 -35.48 2.38
N THR A 54 57.15 -36.76 1.99
CA THR A 54 56.50 -37.24 0.76
C THR A 54 55.01 -36.92 0.76
N GLU A 55 54.29 -37.28 1.82
CA GLU A 55 52.85 -37.04 1.93
C GLU A 55 52.52 -35.55 1.86
N ARG A 56 53.31 -34.72 2.54
CA ARG A 56 53.12 -33.27 2.54
C ARG A 56 53.28 -32.69 1.13
N LYS A 57 54.34 -33.07 0.39
CA LYS A 57 54.58 -32.56 -0.97
C LYS A 57 53.49 -33.01 -1.94
N GLN A 58 53.00 -34.25 -1.81
CA GLN A 58 51.90 -34.76 -2.63
C GLN A 58 50.60 -34.01 -2.37
N VAL A 59 50.26 -33.74 -1.10
CA VAL A 59 49.08 -32.94 -0.75
C VAL A 59 49.21 -31.51 -1.27
N ASP A 60 50.36 -30.88 -1.11
CA ASP A 60 50.62 -29.52 -1.60
C ASP A 60 50.48 -29.44 -3.13
N GLU A 61 50.98 -30.44 -3.87
CA GLU A 61 50.85 -30.53 -5.32
C GLU A 61 49.40 -30.75 -5.77
N ILE A 62 48.67 -31.67 -5.13
CA ILE A 62 47.25 -31.93 -5.42
C ILE A 62 46.42 -30.67 -5.16
N LEU A 63 46.64 -30.00 -4.02
CA LEU A 63 45.95 -28.75 -3.68
C LEU A 63 46.25 -27.65 -4.68
N HIS A 64 47.51 -27.52 -5.13
CA HIS A 64 47.89 -26.55 -6.15
C HIS A 64 47.15 -26.81 -7.47
N ASN A 65 47.13 -28.06 -7.94
CA ASN A 65 46.45 -28.44 -9.18
C ASN A 65 44.93 -28.25 -9.07
N TYR A 66 44.33 -28.63 -7.94
CA TYR A 66 42.90 -28.45 -7.71
C TYR A 66 42.52 -26.97 -7.67
N ARG A 67 43.32 -26.13 -7.01
CA ARG A 67 43.11 -24.68 -6.98
C ARG A 67 43.20 -24.06 -8.37
N ALA A 68 44.23 -24.40 -9.15
CA ALA A 68 44.38 -23.91 -10.52
C ALA A 68 43.16 -24.28 -11.39
N HIS A 69 42.71 -25.54 -11.29
CA HIS A 69 41.53 -26.00 -12.02
C HIS A 69 40.24 -25.25 -11.60
N LEU A 70 40.03 -25.00 -10.30
CA LEU A 70 38.89 -24.22 -9.83
C LEU A 70 38.95 -22.77 -10.32
N GLU A 71 40.13 -22.14 -10.31
CA GLU A 71 40.30 -20.78 -10.81
C GLU A 71 39.96 -20.69 -12.31
N ASP A 72 40.35 -21.69 -13.10
CA ASP A 72 39.98 -21.76 -14.53
C ASP A 72 38.47 -21.95 -14.71
N LEU A 73 37.84 -22.86 -13.96
CA LEU A 73 36.39 -23.08 -14.04
C LEU A 73 35.60 -21.82 -13.64
N VAL A 74 36.02 -21.13 -12.58
CA VAL A 74 35.43 -19.86 -12.16
C VAL A 74 35.58 -18.82 -13.26
N ARG A 75 36.76 -18.72 -13.90
CA ARG A 75 36.99 -17.79 -15.00
C ARG A 75 36.05 -18.08 -16.17
N GLU A 76 35.95 -19.33 -16.61
CA GLU A 76 35.07 -19.74 -17.70
C GLU A 76 33.61 -19.41 -17.40
N ARG A 77 33.11 -19.80 -16.22
CA ARG A 77 31.73 -19.52 -15.82
C ARG A 77 31.44 -18.03 -15.64
N THR A 78 32.41 -17.25 -15.17
CA THR A 78 32.24 -15.80 -15.02
C THR A 78 32.08 -15.12 -16.39
N VAL A 79 32.84 -15.57 -17.39
CA VAL A 79 32.71 -15.06 -18.77
C VAL A 79 31.35 -15.44 -19.36
N GLU A 80 30.92 -16.68 -19.18
CA GLU A 80 29.61 -17.15 -19.65
C GLU A 80 28.46 -16.36 -18.99
N LEU A 81 28.49 -16.21 -17.67
CA LEU A 81 27.50 -15.44 -16.92
C LEU A 81 27.48 -13.98 -17.34
N ALA A 82 28.64 -13.35 -17.55
CA ALA A 82 28.70 -11.96 -18.03
C ALA A 82 28.03 -11.80 -19.40
N LYS A 83 28.24 -12.76 -20.32
CA LYS A 83 27.61 -12.76 -21.64
C LYS A 83 26.08 -12.93 -21.55
N VAL A 84 25.60 -13.87 -20.74
CA VAL A 84 24.17 -14.08 -20.55
C VAL A 84 23.53 -12.86 -19.88
N ASN A 85 24.19 -12.27 -18.90
CA ASN A 85 23.70 -11.07 -18.22
C ASN A 85 23.58 -9.87 -19.17
N ASP A 86 24.57 -9.62 -20.03
CA ASP A 86 24.50 -8.58 -21.07
C ASP A 86 23.32 -8.82 -22.03
N GLN A 87 23.09 -10.07 -22.45
CA GLN A 87 21.95 -10.41 -23.29
C GLN A 87 20.62 -10.16 -22.57
N LEU A 88 20.50 -10.55 -21.31
CA LEU A 88 19.30 -10.32 -20.51
C LEU A 88 19.02 -8.82 -20.32
N GLN A 89 20.05 -8.01 -20.09
CA GLN A 89 19.91 -6.56 -19.99
C GLN A 89 19.36 -5.95 -21.29
N LYS A 90 19.86 -6.40 -22.45
CA LYS A 90 19.35 -5.98 -23.77
C LYS A 90 17.90 -6.41 -24.00
N ASP A 91 17.52 -7.59 -23.56
CA ASP A 91 16.15 -8.09 -23.70
C ASP A 91 15.17 -7.30 -22.81
N ILE A 92 15.57 -6.98 -21.58
CA ILE A 92 14.78 -6.12 -20.68
C ILE A 92 14.58 -4.74 -21.29
N ALA A 93 15.63 -4.13 -21.83
CA ALA A 93 15.53 -2.82 -22.48
C ALA A 93 14.55 -2.85 -23.68
N ARG A 94 14.63 -3.87 -24.53
CA ARG A 94 13.70 -4.05 -25.65
C ARG A 94 12.25 -4.21 -25.20
N ARG A 95 12.00 -5.00 -24.14
CA ARG A 95 10.65 -5.19 -23.59
C ARG A 95 10.06 -3.91 -23.05
N ARG A 96 10.83 -3.11 -22.32
CA ARG A 96 10.38 -1.82 -21.78
C ARG A 96 9.94 -0.85 -22.88
N LEU A 97 10.73 -0.72 -23.94
CA LEU A 97 10.38 0.13 -25.08
C LEU A 97 9.07 -0.34 -25.75
N ALA A 98 8.90 -1.64 -25.92
CA ALA A 98 7.67 -2.20 -26.50
C ALA A 98 6.45 -2.02 -25.58
N GLU A 99 6.64 -2.08 -24.25
CA GLU A 99 5.59 -1.81 -23.26
C GLU A 99 5.16 -0.34 -23.32
N GLU A 100 6.10 0.61 -23.36
CA GLU A 100 5.82 2.04 -23.49
C GLU A 100 5.06 2.36 -24.79
N GLU A 101 5.49 1.78 -25.92
CA GLU A 101 4.80 1.94 -27.20
C GLU A 101 3.37 1.38 -27.14
N ARG A 102 3.20 0.20 -26.52
CA ARG A 102 1.89 -0.42 -26.35
C ARG A 102 0.97 0.43 -25.47
N GLU A 103 1.48 0.99 -24.38
CA GLU A 103 0.70 1.87 -23.51
C GLU A 103 0.25 3.14 -24.24
N SER A 104 1.14 3.75 -25.04
CA SER A 104 0.80 4.89 -25.89
C SER A 104 -0.30 4.56 -26.88
N LEU A 105 -0.20 3.42 -27.58
CA LEU A 105 -1.21 2.94 -28.53
C LEU A 105 -2.56 2.68 -27.84
N ILE A 106 -2.55 2.13 -26.62
CA ILE A 106 -3.78 1.91 -25.85
C ILE A 106 -4.49 3.24 -25.55
N LEU A 107 -3.73 4.27 -25.13
CA LEU A 107 -4.29 5.59 -24.87
C LEU A 107 -4.87 6.23 -26.14
N GLU A 108 -4.16 6.12 -27.26
CA GLU A 108 -4.63 6.62 -28.56
C GLU A 108 -5.92 5.91 -29.00
N LEU A 109 -5.98 4.59 -28.88
CA LEU A 109 -7.18 3.81 -29.20
C LEU A 109 -8.35 4.19 -28.29
N GLN A 110 -8.12 4.39 -26.99
CA GLN A 110 -9.15 4.84 -26.06
C GLN A 110 -9.70 6.23 -26.42
N ASP A 111 -8.84 7.18 -26.80
CA ASP A 111 -9.25 8.51 -27.27
C ASP A 111 -10.06 8.42 -28.57
N ALA A 112 -9.59 7.62 -29.54
CA ALA A 112 -10.31 7.37 -30.79
C ALA A 112 -11.70 6.76 -30.53
N MET A 113 -11.81 5.78 -29.63
CA MET A 113 -13.09 5.21 -29.20
C MET A 113 -14.00 6.25 -28.52
N GLY A 114 -13.43 7.13 -27.70
CA GLY A 114 -14.15 8.25 -27.10
C GLY A 114 -14.77 9.18 -28.15
N LYS A 115 -14.00 9.55 -29.17
CA LYS A 115 -14.48 10.37 -30.29
C LYS A 115 -15.62 9.70 -31.06
N ILE A 116 -15.49 8.41 -31.37
CA ILE A 116 -16.56 7.63 -32.04
C ILE A 116 -17.83 7.60 -31.19
N LYS A 117 -17.72 7.39 -29.86
CA LYS A 117 -18.88 7.42 -28.95
C LYS A 117 -19.61 8.76 -28.98
N THR A 118 -18.88 9.89 -29.00
CA THR A 118 -19.50 11.22 -29.09
C THR A 118 -20.19 11.47 -30.43
N LEU A 119 -19.60 11.01 -31.54
CA LEU A 119 -20.20 11.11 -32.88
C LEU A 119 -21.44 10.22 -33.03
N ARG A 120 -21.46 9.06 -32.38
CA ARG A 120 -22.63 8.17 -32.29
C ARG A 120 -23.69 8.63 -31.28
N GLY A 121 -23.43 9.66 -30.48
CA GLY A 121 -24.39 10.20 -29.51
C GLY A 121 -25.47 11.10 -30.11
N LEU A 122 -25.34 11.49 -31.38
CA LEU A 122 -26.31 12.30 -32.09
C LEU A 122 -27.36 11.41 -32.76
N LEU A 123 -28.50 11.23 -32.10
CA LEU A 123 -29.63 10.52 -32.69
C LEU A 123 -30.37 11.45 -33.66
N PRO A 124 -30.40 11.15 -34.97
CA PRO A 124 -31.15 11.94 -35.94
C PRO A 124 -32.65 11.79 -35.68
N ALA A 125 -33.25 12.80 -35.04
CA ALA A 125 -34.66 12.83 -34.73
C ALA A 125 -35.46 13.68 -35.74
N CYS A 126 -36.68 13.25 -36.07
CA CYS A 126 -37.59 14.01 -36.91
C CYS A 126 -38.03 15.28 -36.18
N ALA A 127 -37.81 16.44 -36.79
CA ALA A 127 -38.17 17.75 -36.21
C ALA A 127 -39.67 17.89 -35.90
N TRP A 128 -40.54 17.12 -36.56
CA TRP A 128 -41.99 17.20 -36.39
C TRP A 128 -42.56 16.19 -35.39
N CYS A 129 -42.23 14.90 -35.57
CA CYS A 129 -42.84 13.81 -34.80
C CYS A 129 -41.89 13.14 -33.78
N ARG A 130 -40.62 13.57 -33.71
CA ARG A 130 -39.58 13.09 -32.78
C ARG A 130 -39.22 11.60 -32.86
N LYS A 131 -39.61 10.90 -33.93
CA LYS A 131 -39.06 9.56 -34.25
C LYS A 131 -37.55 9.66 -34.51
N VAL A 132 -36.81 8.60 -34.21
CA VAL A 132 -35.37 8.49 -34.47
C VAL A 132 -35.15 7.68 -35.74
N ARG A 133 -34.21 8.12 -36.59
CA ARG A 133 -33.80 7.37 -37.77
C ARG A 133 -32.66 6.42 -37.40
N ASP A 134 -32.79 5.15 -37.78
CA ASP A 134 -31.73 4.15 -37.58
C ASP A 134 -30.67 4.17 -38.69
N ASP A 135 -29.67 3.30 -38.55
CA ASP A 135 -28.51 3.22 -39.46
C ASP A 135 -28.91 2.75 -40.87
N ASP A 136 -30.01 2.00 -40.98
CA ASP A 136 -30.61 1.56 -42.25
C ASP A 136 -31.54 2.62 -42.87
N GLY A 137 -31.79 3.72 -42.16
CA GLY A 137 -32.58 4.86 -42.62
C GLY A 137 -34.08 4.82 -42.29
N TYR A 138 -34.54 3.84 -41.52
CA TYR A 138 -35.94 3.71 -41.09
C TYR A 138 -36.26 4.56 -39.86
N TRP A 139 -37.50 5.03 -39.77
CA TRP A 139 -37.97 5.87 -38.67
C TRP A 139 -38.69 5.07 -37.59
N LYS A 140 -38.08 4.98 -36.41
CA LYS A 140 -38.60 4.24 -35.25
C LYS A 140 -38.98 5.18 -34.11
N LYS A 141 -39.80 4.68 -33.18
CA LYS A 141 -40.02 5.36 -31.90
C LYS A 141 -38.71 5.38 -31.11
N VAL A 142 -38.52 6.42 -30.30
CA VAL A 142 -37.30 6.60 -29.50
C VAL A 142 -37.07 5.41 -28.58
N GLU A 143 -38.13 4.93 -27.94
CA GLU A 143 -38.09 3.81 -27.00
C GLU A 143 -37.60 2.53 -27.69
N THR A 144 -38.23 2.18 -28.82
CA THR A 144 -37.84 1.02 -29.64
C THR A 144 -36.39 1.11 -30.10
N TYR A 145 -35.96 2.28 -30.57
CA TYR A 145 -34.59 2.47 -31.02
C TYR A 145 -33.58 2.26 -29.87
N ILE A 146 -33.85 2.82 -28.69
CA ILE A 146 -32.95 2.71 -27.53
C ILE A 146 -32.88 1.27 -26.99
N GLU A 147 -33.99 0.54 -26.95
CA GLU A 147 -34.01 -0.87 -26.53
C GLU A 147 -33.23 -1.78 -27.50
N GLU A 148 -33.27 -1.49 -28.81
CA GLU A 148 -32.51 -2.25 -29.81
C GLU A 148 -31.00 -1.94 -29.80
N HIS A 149 -30.60 -0.76 -29.33
CA HIS A 149 -29.22 -0.25 -29.46
C HIS A 149 -28.51 -0.03 -28.11
N SER A 150 -29.12 -0.44 -26.99
CA SER A 150 -28.52 -0.34 -25.66
C SER A 150 -29.10 -1.39 -24.69
N ASP A 151 -28.44 -1.58 -23.55
CA ASP A 151 -28.95 -2.44 -22.47
C ASP A 151 -30.13 -1.82 -21.69
N ALA A 152 -30.68 -0.69 -22.14
CA ALA A 152 -31.78 -0.02 -21.48
C ALA A 152 -33.13 -0.64 -21.83
N SER A 153 -34.01 -0.78 -20.84
CA SER A 153 -35.40 -1.23 -20.99
C SER A 153 -36.37 -0.16 -20.50
N PHE A 154 -37.45 0.12 -21.23
CA PHE A 154 -38.46 1.08 -20.78
C PHE A 154 -39.48 0.41 -19.87
N THR A 155 -39.65 0.97 -18.68
CA THR A 155 -40.74 0.59 -17.77
C THR A 155 -41.82 1.66 -17.79
N HIS A 156 -43.04 1.26 -17.46
CA HIS A 156 -44.15 2.19 -17.37
C HIS A 156 -44.14 2.88 -16.01
N GLY A 157 -44.04 4.21 -16.02
CA GLY A 157 -44.12 5.04 -14.84
C GLY A 157 -44.96 6.28 -15.13
N ILE A 158 -45.55 6.86 -14.07
CA ILE A 158 -46.27 8.12 -14.15
C ILE A 158 -45.49 9.17 -13.38
N CYS A 159 -45.09 10.25 -14.05
CA CYS A 159 -44.35 11.31 -13.38
C CYS A 159 -45.27 12.08 -12.41
N PRO A 160 -44.72 12.80 -11.41
CA PRO A 160 -45.52 13.50 -10.41
C PRO A 160 -46.51 14.52 -11.01
N GLU A 161 -46.17 15.15 -12.14
CA GLU A 161 -47.06 16.08 -12.83
C GLU A 161 -48.25 15.38 -13.46
N CYS A 162 -47.99 14.29 -14.20
CA CYS A 162 -49.03 13.45 -14.78
C CYS A 162 -49.88 12.78 -13.69
N LEU A 163 -49.27 12.35 -12.59
CA LEU A 163 -49.97 11.76 -11.47
C LEU A 163 -50.88 12.80 -10.81
N LYS A 164 -50.38 14.01 -10.55
CA LYS A 164 -51.20 15.12 -10.03
C LYS A 164 -52.40 15.45 -10.92
N LYS A 165 -52.21 15.36 -12.25
CA LYS A 165 -53.25 15.66 -13.24
C LYS A 165 -54.30 14.55 -13.35
N ASN A 166 -53.87 13.29 -13.33
CA ASN A 166 -54.73 12.14 -13.64
C ASN A 166 -55.24 11.41 -12.38
N ASP A 167 -54.53 11.50 -11.25
CA ASP A 167 -54.92 10.94 -9.94
C ASP A 167 -54.45 11.84 -8.77
N PRO A 168 -55.21 12.91 -8.48
CA PRO A 168 -54.85 13.89 -7.47
C PRO A 168 -54.80 13.36 -6.03
N GLU A 169 -55.54 12.29 -5.71
CA GLU A 169 -55.55 11.71 -4.36
C GLU A 169 -54.28 10.91 -4.10
N THR A 170 -53.89 10.04 -5.03
CA THR A 170 -52.62 9.31 -4.93
C THR A 170 -51.42 10.26 -4.92
N TYR A 171 -51.49 11.39 -5.62
CA TYR A 171 -50.45 12.43 -5.56
C TYR A 171 -50.29 13.03 -4.15
N LYS A 172 -51.38 13.29 -3.42
CA LYS A 172 -51.31 13.83 -2.04
C LYS A 172 -50.62 12.86 -1.09
N GLU A 173 -50.84 11.56 -1.25
CA GLU A 173 -50.17 10.53 -0.45
C GLU A 173 -48.69 10.38 -0.79
N TYR A 174 -48.36 10.42 -2.09
CA TYR A 174 -46.98 10.40 -2.58
C TYR A 174 -46.12 11.53 -1.96
N VAL A 175 -46.63 12.76 -1.96
CA VAL A 175 -45.93 13.92 -1.37
C VAL A 175 -45.72 13.77 0.14
N LYS A 176 -46.72 13.23 0.87
CA LYS A 176 -46.61 12.99 2.32
C LYS A 176 -45.53 11.98 2.69
N LYS A 177 -45.26 10.98 1.84
CA LYS A 177 -44.20 9.98 2.06
C LYS A 177 -42.81 10.57 1.83
N MET A 178 -42.60 11.30 0.73
CA MET A 178 -41.31 11.95 0.44
C MET A 178 -40.88 12.95 1.54
N ASP A 179 -41.84 13.68 2.13
CA ASP A 179 -41.58 14.62 3.23
C ASP A 179 -41.14 13.95 4.55
N LYS A 180 -41.43 12.65 4.74
CA LYS A 180 -40.99 11.87 5.91
C LYS A 180 -39.60 11.29 5.70
N GLU A 181 -39.29 10.80 4.51
CA GLU A 181 -38.01 10.15 4.17
C GLU A 181 -36.85 11.17 4.14
N HIS A 182 -37.03 12.32 3.48
CA HIS A 182 -36.03 13.39 3.46
C HIS A 182 -35.69 13.97 4.85
N LYS A 183 -36.62 13.88 5.83
CA LYS A 183 -36.35 14.28 7.23
C LYS A 183 -35.50 13.26 7.99
N THR A 184 -35.46 12.02 7.53
CA THR A 184 -34.78 10.91 8.17
C THR A 184 -33.34 10.79 7.63
N GLU A 185 -33.14 10.98 6.33
CA GLU A 185 -31.82 10.90 5.66
C GLU A 185 -30.91 12.11 5.90
N ARG A 186 -31.46 13.32 6.11
CA ARG A 186 -30.65 14.51 6.47
C ARG A 186 -30.00 14.41 7.87
N ARG A 187 -30.19 13.31 8.60
CA ARG A 187 -29.66 13.13 9.96
C ARG A 187 -28.35 12.33 9.90
N GLN A 188 -27.24 13.04 10.06
CA GLN A 188 -25.87 12.48 9.99
C GLN A 188 -25.38 11.77 11.27
N SER A 189 -26.13 11.77 12.38
CA SER A 189 -25.71 11.09 13.63
C SER A 189 -26.90 10.58 14.45
N GLU A 190 -26.70 9.43 15.09
CA GLU A 190 -27.69 8.77 15.95
C GLU A 190 -27.81 9.48 17.30
N ARG A 191 -29.03 9.59 17.86
CA ARG A 191 -29.29 10.30 19.12
C ARG A 191 -29.62 9.32 20.23
N VAL A 192 -28.88 9.41 21.33
CA VAL A 192 -29.21 8.70 22.57
C VAL A 192 -30.23 9.52 23.35
N LYS A 193 -31.38 8.91 23.66
CA LYS A 193 -32.33 9.47 24.64
C LYS A 193 -31.74 9.29 26.03
N LEU A 194 -31.54 10.38 26.75
CA LEU A 194 -31.12 10.30 28.14
C LEU A 194 -32.35 10.02 29.01
N LYS A 195 -32.31 8.99 29.86
CA LYS A 195 -33.38 8.74 30.85
C LYS A 195 -33.40 9.91 31.84
N PRO A 196 -34.56 10.45 32.23
CA PRO A 196 -34.65 11.59 33.15
C PRO A 196 -34.25 11.15 34.57
N SER A 197 -32.95 11.18 34.86
CA SER A 197 -32.40 11.18 36.22
C SER A 197 -31.97 12.60 36.57
N ASN A 198 -31.94 12.92 37.87
CA ASN A 198 -31.65 14.25 38.44
C ASN A 198 -30.24 14.83 38.11
N GLY A 199 -29.55 14.31 37.09
CA GLY A 199 -28.20 14.73 36.67
C GLY A 199 -28.07 15.18 35.20
N ASN A 200 -29.13 15.14 34.38
CA ASN A 200 -29.03 15.53 32.95
C ASN A 200 -29.23 17.04 32.73
N SER A 201 -28.62 17.85 33.58
CA SER A 201 -28.61 19.30 33.45
C SER A 201 -27.25 19.77 32.96
N ALA A 202 -27.23 20.71 32.02
CA ALA A 202 -26.02 21.38 31.57
C ALA A 202 -26.07 22.88 31.91
N SER A 203 -24.94 23.42 32.34
CA SER A 203 -24.75 24.86 32.56
C SER A 203 -24.12 25.49 31.32
N LEU A 204 -24.81 26.45 30.71
CA LEU A 204 -24.38 27.12 29.48
C LEU A 204 -24.39 28.64 29.62
N ARG A 205 -23.46 29.29 28.91
CA ARG A 205 -23.37 30.75 28.77
C ARG A 205 -23.64 31.15 27.33
N VAL A 206 -24.34 32.28 27.16
CA VAL A 206 -24.57 32.88 25.83
C VAL A 206 -23.47 33.89 25.55
N LYS A 207 -22.73 33.71 24.46
CA LYS A 207 -21.63 34.62 24.08
C LYS A 207 -22.20 36.03 23.80
N GLY A 208 -21.72 37.03 24.53
CA GLY A 208 -22.14 38.43 24.39
C GLY A 208 -23.29 38.88 25.30
N SER A 209 -23.82 38.00 26.16
CA SER A 209 -24.73 38.40 27.25
C SER A 209 -23.94 38.64 28.53
N LYS A 210 -24.38 39.59 29.38
CA LYS A 210 -23.86 39.77 30.75
C LYS A 210 -23.78 38.40 31.41
N ASP A 211 -22.68 38.12 32.11
CA ASP A 211 -22.12 36.82 32.54
C ASP A 211 -23.08 35.83 33.25
N THR A 212 -24.18 35.48 32.58
CA THR A 212 -25.33 34.76 33.12
C THR A 212 -25.21 33.30 32.75
N VAL A 213 -25.12 32.44 33.75
CA VAL A 213 -25.11 31.00 33.57
C VAL A 213 -26.54 30.49 33.54
N LEU A 214 -26.92 29.80 32.47
CA LEU A 214 -28.23 29.17 32.29
C LEU A 214 -28.12 27.67 32.56
N ASN A 215 -28.92 27.17 33.49
CA ASN A 215 -29.05 25.72 33.72
C ASN A 215 -30.19 25.18 32.86
N VAL A 216 -29.90 24.15 32.05
CA VAL A 216 -30.85 23.60 31.07
C VAL A 216 -30.96 22.09 31.20
N ALA A 217 -32.15 21.56 31.00
CA ALA A 217 -32.35 20.12 30.92
C ALA A 217 -31.95 19.62 29.52
N VAL A 218 -31.08 18.62 29.44
CA VAL A 218 -30.65 18.01 28.19
C VAL A 218 -31.54 16.79 27.92
N SER A 219 -32.33 16.88 26.86
CA SER A 219 -33.27 15.81 26.50
C SER A 219 -32.60 14.69 25.72
N ASN A 220 -31.85 15.03 24.67
CA ASN A 220 -31.12 14.07 23.83
C ASN A 220 -29.77 14.66 23.42
N VAL A 221 -28.75 13.81 23.23
CA VAL A 221 -27.41 14.20 22.77
C VAL A 221 -26.98 13.27 21.63
N SER A 222 -26.20 13.81 20.69
CA SER A 222 -25.37 13.06 19.74
C SER A 222 -24.00 13.73 19.63
N ASP A 223 -23.08 13.13 18.88
CA ASP A 223 -21.72 13.66 18.71
C ASP A 223 -21.68 15.06 18.06
N SER A 224 -22.69 15.37 17.24
CA SER A 224 -22.77 16.63 16.49
C SER A 224 -23.67 17.69 17.15
N GLY A 225 -24.38 17.37 18.23
CA GLY A 225 -25.25 18.34 18.89
C GLY A 225 -26.16 17.76 19.95
N ALA A 226 -27.06 18.60 20.47
CA ALA A 226 -27.99 18.21 21.52
C ALA A 226 -29.36 18.90 21.36
N CYS A 227 -30.34 18.39 22.09
CA CYS A 227 -31.64 19.03 22.26
C CYS A 227 -31.81 19.40 23.73
N ILE A 228 -31.92 20.69 24.00
CA ILE A 228 -32.08 21.25 25.35
C ILE A 228 -33.49 21.77 25.57
N LYS A 229 -33.91 21.81 26.83
CA LYS A 229 -35.22 22.30 27.28
C LYS A 229 -35.03 23.41 28.30
N MET A 230 -35.75 24.52 28.13
CA MET A 230 -35.70 25.69 29.01
C MET A 230 -36.98 26.53 28.97
N GLY A 231 -37.22 27.34 30.00
CA GLY A 231 -38.41 28.20 30.12
C GLY A 231 -38.37 29.50 29.30
N TYR A 232 -37.23 29.83 28.68
CA TYR A 232 -37.03 31.07 27.92
C TYR A 232 -36.52 30.80 26.50
N PRO A 233 -36.90 31.60 25.49
CA PRO A 233 -36.50 31.36 24.11
C PRO A 233 -35.11 31.93 23.81
N LEU A 234 -34.19 31.09 23.31
CA LEU A 234 -32.94 31.57 22.69
C LEU A 234 -33.17 31.96 21.23
N LYS A 235 -32.41 32.93 20.73
CA LYS A 235 -32.42 33.30 19.30
C LYS A 235 -31.69 32.24 18.47
N VAL A 236 -32.21 31.92 17.30
CA VAL A 236 -31.50 31.07 16.33
C VAL A 236 -30.17 31.74 15.96
N ASN A 237 -29.12 30.95 15.75
CA ASN A 237 -27.73 31.35 15.54
C ASN A 237 -27.00 31.93 16.76
N SER A 238 -27.62 31.96 17.94
CA SER A 238 -26.89 32.31 19.16
C SER A 238 -25.79 31.28 19.46
N VAL A 239 -24.62 31.77 19.86
CA VAL A 239 -23.46 30.96 20.24
C VAL A 239 -23.47 30.71 21.75
N LEU A 240 -23.33 29.44 22.13
CA LEU A 240 -23.38 28.96 23.51
C LEU A 240 -22.05 28.31 23.89
N THR A 241 -21.60 28.51 25.11
CA THR A 241 -20.42 27.84 25.69
C THR A 241 -20.81 27.03 26.93
N PHE A 242 -20.28 25.81 27.07
CA PHE A 242 -20.55 24.95 28.23
C PHE A 242 -19.54 25.21 29.35
N SER A 243 -20.02 25.16 30.60
CA SER A 243 -19.19 25.51 31.77
C SER A 243 -18.79 24.34 32.67
N ASN A 244 -19.40 23.16 32.54
CA ASN A 244 -19.06 21.97 33.35
C ASN A 244 -19.04 20.68 32.50
N GLY A 245 -17.92 19.95 32.53
CA GLY A 245 -17.82 18.51 32.17
C GLY A 245 -17.87 18.13 30.68
N VAL A 246 -18.31 19.02 29.78
CA VAL A 246 -18.35 18.77 28.32
C VAL A 246 -17.26 19.59 27.64
N LYS A 247 -16.00 19.10 27.70
CA LYS A 247 -14.79 19.59 26.98
C LYS A 247 -14.99 20.89 26.19
N ASP A 248 -14.96 22.07 26.82
CA ASP A 248 -15.00 23.42 26.21
C ASP A 248 -15.73 23.55 24.86
N LYS A 249 -16.87 22.84 24.68
CA LYS A 249 -17.53 22.80 23.37
C LYS A 249 -18.28 24.12 23.19
N THR A 250 -18.16 24.68 21.99
CA THR A 250 -19.03 25.77 21.57
C THR A 250 -20.20 25.17 20.81
N ALA A 251 -21.40 25.74 20.92
CA ALA A 251 -22.57 25.30 20.17
C ALA A 251 -23.34 26.46 19.58
N VAL A 252 -24.08 26.20 18.50
CA VAL A 252 -24.97 27.19 17.88
C VAL A 252 -26.40 26.68 17.87
N VAL A 253 -27.33 27.55 18.24
CA VAL A 253 -28.77 27.28 18.14
C VAL A 253 -29.18 27.19 16.67
N ARG A 254 -29.72 26.04 16.25
CA ARG A 254 -30.17 25.82 14.86
C ARG A 254 -31.68 25.94 14.69
N TRP A 255 -32.45 25.51 15.68
CA TRP A 255 -33.90 25.63 15.65
C TRP A 255 -34.46 25.69 17.07
N ARG A 256 -35.64 26.28 17.21
CA ARG A 256 -36.43 26.28 18.45
C ARG A 256 -37.88 25.95 18.14
N ARG A 257 -38.55 25.27 19.07
CA ARG A 257 -39.99 25.01 19.05
C ARG A 257 -40.56 25.18 20.44
N ILE A 258 -41.80 25.66 20.52
CA ILE A 258 -42.57 25.68 21.76
C ILE A 258 -43.02 24.25 22.05
N ASP A 259 -42.91 23.84 23.32
CA ASP A 259 -43.47 22.61 23.86
C ASP A 259 -44.71 22.97 24.69
N PRO A 260 -45.93 22.89 24.12
CA PRO A 260 -47.14 23.45 24.72
C PRO A 260 -47.57 22.75 26.00
N SER A 261 -47.17 21.48 26.21
CA SER A 261 -47.57 20.67 27.36
C SER A 261 -46.93 21.13 28.67
N GLU A 262 -45.75 21.76 28.60
CA GLU A 262 -44.98 22.16 29.77
C GLU A 262 -44.63 23.65 29.77
N ASN A 263 -45.19 24.43 28.84
CA ASN A 263 -44.89 25.85 28.63
C ASN A 263 -43.37 26.15 28.57
N THR A 264 -42.63 25.28 27.87
CA THR A 264 -41.17 25.39 27.72
C THR A 264 -40.77 25.42 26.24
N TYR A 265 -39.50 25.67 25.98
CA TYR A 265 -38.92 25.64 24.64
C TYR A 265 -38.00 24.43 24.48
N ARG A 266 -38.19 23.70 23.38
CA ARG A 266 -37.22 22.72 22.87
C ARG A 266 -36.31 23.37 21.86
N ILE A 267 -35.02 23.29 22.10
CA ILE A 267 -34.01 23.99 21.33
C ILE A 267 -32.98 22.99 20.83
N GLY A 268 -32.82 22.91 19.51
CA GLY A 268 -31.80 22.11 18.86
C GLY A 268 -30.52 22.91 18.70
N ILE A 269 -29.44 22.41 19.28
CA ILE A 269 -28.11 23.00 19.19
C ILE A 269 -27.17 22.08 18.42
N LYS A 270 -26.25 22.66 17.65
CA LYS A 270 -25.18 21.95 16.94
C LYS A 270 -23.85 22.31 17.59
N PHE A 271 -23.03 21.31 17.93
CA PHE A 271 -21.68 21.56 18.42
C PHE A 271 -20.80 22.09 17.29
N ILE A 272 -19.94 23.04 17.61
CA ILE A 272 -18.85 23.53 16.77
C ILE A 272 -17.59 22.90 17.36
N GLU A 273 -16.92 22.06 16.57
CA GLU A 273 -15.56 21.64 16.88
C GLU A 273 -14.61 22.80 16.62
N HIS A 274 -13.67 23.02 17.53
CA HIS A 274 -12.47 23.80 17.27
C HIS A 274 -11.37 22.87 16.78
#